data_AF-A0A640RY90-F1
#
_entry.id   AF-A0A640RY90-F1
#
_cell.length_a   1.000
_cell.length_b   1.000
_cell.length_c   1.000
_cell.angle_alpha   90.00
_cell.angle_beta   90.00
_cell.angle_gamma   90.00
#
_symmetry.space_group_name_H-M   'P 1'
#
loop_
_entity.id
_entity.type
_entity.pdbx_description
1 polymer ?
#
loop_
_entity_poly.entity_id
_entity_poly.type
_entity_poly.pdbx_seq_one_letter_code
_entity_poly.pdbx_strand_id
1 'polypeptide(L)'
;MPRRLEPTAGTAPDPRTAPDDDTAPGVPGTTGGAGGNGDGDSSTGPGTGTDAARQRLALAQTALLSALVAGTPPPEGFDRVRLRVQSRALTAKRADVVAKVAPELPEILGADYRAAFLGYARHRPMSGGYRQDALDFAAHLLAQGRPQDPAAREQLTRWWRDRAGPKPPSARPLARLARAVRRVLGRG
;
A
#
# COMPACT_ATOMS: atom_id res chain seq x y z
N MET A 1 16.38 27.03 -53.73
CA MET A 1 15.20 26.69 -54.56
C MET A 1 14.74 25.29 -54.17
N PRO A 2 13.53 25.16 -53.59
CA PRO A 2 13.04 23.95 -52.93
C PRO A 2 12.30 23.01 -53.90
N ARG A 3 12.37 21.69 -53.67
CA ARG A 3 11.29 20.78 -54.03
C ARG A 3 10.71 20.17 -52.76
N ARG A 4 9.41 20.42 -52.60
CA ARG A 4 8.49 19.97 -51.56
C ARG A 4 7.66 18.80 -52.11
N LEU A 5 7.03 18.07 -51.18
CA LEU A 5 5.87 17.17 -51.25
C LEU A 5 6.28 15.69 -51.07
N GLU A 6 6.26 15.12 -49.85
CA GLU A 6 5.11 14.65 -49.03
C GLU A 6 4.49 13.34 -49.61
N PRO A 7 3.59 12.62 -48.92
CA PRO A 7 3.88 11.56 -47.95
C PRO A 7 3.22 10.23 -48.35
N THR A 8 3.78 9.07 -47.98
CA THR A 8 3.05 7.79 -48.14
C THR A 8 2.57 7.30 -46.78
N ALA A 9 1.24 7.26 -46.68
CA ALA A 9 0.41 6.44 -45.80
C ALA A 9 1.11 5.15 -45.34
N GLY A 10 1.04 4.76 -44.07
CA GLY A 10 -0.20 4.47 -43.38
C GLY A 10 -0.44 2.96 -43.47
N THR A 11 -0.01 2.22 -42.45
CA THR A 11 -0.48 0.86 -42.17
C THR A 11 -0.36 0.63 -40.67
N ALA A 12 -1.50 0.81 -40.00
CA ALA A 12 -1.75 0.29 -38.67
C ALA A 12 -2.02 -1.23 -38.80
N PRO A 13 -1.53 -2.08 -37.89
CA PRO A 13 -2.09 -3.41 -37.73
C PRO A 13 -3.37 -3.35 -36.88
N ASP A 14 -4.47 -3.82 -37.47
CA ASP A 14 -5.78 -4.05 -36.85
C ASP A 14 -5.69 -5.16 -35.77
N PRO A 15 -6.24 -4.95 -34.56
CA PRO A 15 -6.26 -5.95 -33.49
C PRO A 15 -7.54 -6.79 -33.53
N ARG A 16 -7.58 -7.90 -34.29
CA ARG A 16 -8.61 -8.93 -34.13
C ARG A 16 -8.14 -10.33 -34.51
N THR A 17 -7.63 -11.07 -33.51
CA THR A 17 -7.80 -12.53 -33.47
C THR A 17 -7.81 -12.99 -32.01
N ALA A 18 -9.02 -13.23 -31.49
CA ALA A 18 -9.22 -14.16 -30.38
C ALA A 18 -9.18 -15.59 -30.94
N PRO A 19 -8.66 -16.54 -30.17
CA PRO A 19 -9.27 -17.86 -30.14
C PRO A 19 -9.79 -18.17 -28.74
N ASP A 20 -11.05 -18.59 -28.71
CA ASP A 20 -11.62 -19.41 -27.66
C ASP A 20 -10.74 -20.65 -27.43
N ASP A 21 -10.42 -20.95 -26.17
CA ASP A 21 -10.17 -22.32 -25.75
C ASP A 21 -10.71 -22.49 -24.33
N ASP A 22 -11.97 -22.91 -24.32
CA ASP A 22 -12.66 -23.52 -23.20
C ASP A 22 -11.98 -24.88 -22.96
N THR A 23 -11.19 -24.99 -21.89
CA THR A 23 -10.66 -26.28 -21.44
C THR A 23 -10.78 -26.36 -19.92
N ALA A 24 -11.97 -26.75 -19.48
CA ALA A 24 -12.19 -27.33 -18.18
C ALA A 24 -11.42 -28.67 -18.06
N PRO A 25 -10.60 -28.89 -17.02
CA PRO A 25 -10.10 -30.23 -16.75
C PRO A 25 -11.22 -31.08 -16.15
N GLY A 26 -11.60 -32.11 -16.91
CA GLY A 26 -12.59 -33.11 -16.54
C GLY A 26 -12.28 -33.81 -15.22
N VAL A 27 -13.32 -34.01 -14.43
CA VAL A 27 -13.37 -34.89 -13.27
C VAL A 27 -13.34 -36.36 -13.73
N PRO A 28 -12.35 -37.18 -13.34
CA PRO A 28 -12.48 -38.62 -13.48
C PRO A 28 -13.41 -39.14 -12.37
N GLY A 29 -14.53 -39.73 -12.80
CA GLY A 29 -15.33 -40.58 -11.92
C GLY A 29 -14.50 -41.80 -11.51
N THR A 30 -14.45 -42.08 -10.21
CA THR A 30 -14.04 -43.39 -9.70
C THR A 30 -15.20 -44.03 -8.97
N THR A 31 -15.56 -45.20 -9.46
CA THR A 31 -16.49 -46.17 -8.92
C THR A 31 -16.08 -46.63 -7.53
N GLY A 32 -17.07 -47.10 -6.77
CA GLY A 32 -16.96 -47.46 -5.36
C GLY A 32 -16.02 -48.63 -5.07
N GLY A 33 -15.48 -48.59 -3.85
CA GLY A 33 -14.85 -49.70 -3.18
C GLY A 33 -15.29 -49.70 -1.72
N ALA A 34 -16.23 -50.59 -1.39
CA ALA A 34 -16.64 -50.90 -0.03
C ALA A 34 -15.63 -51.86 0.60
N GLY A 35 -15.38 -51.68 1.90
CA GLY A 35 -14.96 -52.75 2.81
C GLY A 35 -13.52 -52.68 3.29
N GLY A 36 -13.36 -52.40 4.59
CA GLY A 36 -12.10 -52.59 5.29
C GLY A 36 -12.04 -51.86 6.63
N ASN A 37 -12.87 -52.27 7.59
CA ASN A 37 -12.67 -51.91 9.00
C ASN A 37 -11.33 -52.51 9.47
N GLY A 38 -10.38 -51.65 9.77
CA GLY A 38 -9.20 -51.96 10.57
C GLY A 38 -9.20 -51.06 11.79
N ASP A 39 -9.67 -51.58 12.92
CA ASP A 39 -9.53 -50.99 14.23
C ASP A 39 -8.04 -50.80 14.57
N GLY A 40 -7.68 -49.57 14.93
CA GLY A 40 -6.32 -49.19 15.30
C GLY A 40 -6.28 -47.78 15.86
N ASP A 41 -6.75 -47.65 17.11
CA ASP A 41 -6.47 -46.57 18.07
C ASP A 41 -6.30 -45.15 17.50
N SER A 42 -7.43 -44.54 17.12
CA SER A 42 -7.52 -43.12 16.80
C SER A 42 -7.96 -42.32 18.04
N SER A 43 -7.13 -42.29 19.07
CA SER A 43 -7.26 -41.34 20.18
C SER A 43 -6.36 -40.11 19.96
N THR A 44 -6.57 -39.39 18.85
CA THR A 44 -6.06 -38.01 18.68
C THR A 44 -7.22 -37.14 18.24
N GLY A 45 -7.69 -36.27 19.13
CA GLY A 45 -8.93 -35.52 18.97
C GLY A 45 -8.98 -34.65 17.70
N PRO A 46 -10.17 -34.42 17.13
CA PRO A 46 -10.38 -33.77 15.83
C PRO A 46 -10.01 -32.28 15.74
N GLY A 47 -9.42 -31.69 16.80
CA GLY A 47 -9.06 -30.26 16.86
C GLY A 47 -7.61 -29.93 16.53
N THR A 48 -6.65 -30.81 16.84
CA THR A 48 -5.22 -30.45 16.87
C THR A 48 -4.60 -30.31 15.47
N GLY A 49 -4.96 -31.19 14.54
CA GLY A 49 -4.46 -31.16 13.16
C GLY A 49 -4.97 -29.94 12.37
N THR A 50 -6.25 -29.62 12.52
CA THR A 50 -6.89 -28.45 11.89
C THR A 50 -6.35 -27.14 12.46
N ASP A 51 -6.14 -27.05 13.77
CA ASP A 51 -5.57 -25.86 14.40
C ASP A 51 -4.11 -25.65 13.99
N ALA A 52 -3.30 -26.70 13.89
CA ALA A 52 -1.94 -26.62 13.37
C ALA A 52 -1.92 -26.15 11.89
N ALA A 53 -2.87 -26.60 11.07
CA ALA A 53 -3.01 -26.14 9.69
C ALA A 53 -3.43 -24.66 9.61
N ARG A 54 -4.39 -24.24 10.43
CA ARG A 54 -4.81 -22.83 10.53
C ARG A 54 -3.65 -21.93 10.95
N GLN A 55 -2.84 -22.37 11.92
CA GLN A 55 -1.67 -21.63 12.38
C GLN A 55 -0.63 -21.47 11.28
N ARG A 56 -0.31 -22.52 10.53
CA ARG A 56 0.61 -22.43 9.37
C ARG A 56 0.09 -21.45 8.31
N LEU A 57 -1.21 -21.48 8.03
CA LEU A 57 -1.83 -20.55 7.09
C LEU A 57 -1.73 -19.10 7.59
N ALA A 58 -2.04 -18.84 8.85
CA ALA A 58 -1.96 -17.51 9.44
C ALA A 58 -0.53 -16.96 9.39
N LEU A 59 0.48 -17.80 9.66
CA LEU A 59 1.89 -17.44 9.53
C LEU A 59 2.28 -17.14 8.09
N ALA A 60 1.86 -17.95 7.12
CA ALA A 60 2.12 -17.71 5.69
C ALA A 60 1.45 -16.42 5.19
N GLN A 61 0.21 -16.15 5.60
CA GLN A 61 -0.51 -14.92 5.27
C GLN A 61 0.18 -13.69 5.86
N THR A 62 0.62 -13.79 7.12
CA THR A 62 1.37 -12.71 7.77
C THR A 62 2.70 -12.46 7.06
N ALA A 63 3.46 -13.51 6.75
CA ALA A 63 4.72 -13.40 6.02
C ALA A 63 4.52 -12.78 4.63
N LEU A 64 3.44 -13.15 3.92
CA LEU A 64 3.08 -12.56 2.63
C LEU A 64 2.77 -11.05 2.75
N LEU A 65 1.97 -10.66 3.75
CA LEU A 65 1.65 -9.25 3.99
C LEU A 65 2.90 -8.45 4.38
N SER A 66 3.76 -9.01 5.23
CA SER A 66 5.05 -8.42 5.58
C SER A 66 5.95 -8.25 4.35
N ALA A 67 5.98 -9.23 3.44
CA ALA A 67 6.78 -9.14 2.22
C ALA A 67 6.26 -8.03 1.30
N LEU A 68 4.94 -7.92 1.16
CA LEU A 68 4.31 -6.92 0.30
C LEU A 68 4.47 -5.49 0.83
N VAL A 69 4.30 -5.28 2.14
CA VAL A 69 4.19 -3.94 2.76
C VAL A 69 5.49 -3.45 3.40
N ALA A 70 6.24 -4.36 4.03
CA ALA A 70 7.48 -4.04 4.74
C ALA A 70 8.75 -4.49 3.99
N GLY A 71 8.60 -5.20 2.87
CA GLY A 71 9.72 -5.65 2.05
C GLY A 71 10.53 -6.78 2.67
N THR A 72 9.93 -7.59 3.55
CA THR A 72 10.57 -8.81 4.07
C THR A 72 10.79 -9.83 2.96
N PRO A 73 11.67 -10.84 3.16
CA PRO A 73 11.83 -11.91 2.19
C PRO A 73 10.49 -12.57 1.83
N PRO A 74 10.29 -12.94 0.56
CA PRO A 74 9.07 -13.58 0.11
C PRO A 74 8.96 -14.99 0.73
N PRO A 75 7.76 -15.40 1.18
CA PRO A 75 7.53 -16.74 1.69
C PRO A 75 7.77 -17.81 0.61
N GLU A 76 8.04 -19.03 1.05
CA GLU A 76 8.28 -20.17 0.15
C GLU A 76 7.08 -20.40 -0.80
N GLY A 77 7.38 -20.80 -2.04
CA GLY A 77 6.38 -21.00 -3.09
C GLY A 77 5.86 -19.72 -3.76
N PHE A 78 6.24 -18.52 -3.29
CA PHE A 78 5.87 -17.27 -3.94
C PHE A 78 6.96 -16.76 -4.89
N ASP A 79 6.54 -16.37 -6.09
CA ASP A 79 7.40 -15.75 -7.08
C ASP A 79 7.85 -14.36 -6.60
N ARG A 80 9.17 -14.21 -6.43
CA ARG A 80 9.81 -12.97 -5.95
C ARG A 80 9.61 -11.80 -6.92
N VAL A 81 9.61 -12.06 -8.23
CA VAL A 81 9.45 -11.04 -9.27
C VAL A 81 8.00 -10.55 -9.26
N ARG A 82 7.03 -11.46 -9.21
CA ARG A 82 5.60 -11.09 -9.14
C ARG A 82 5.29 -10.29 -7.88
N LEU A 83 5.83 -10.69 -6.72
CA LEU A 83 5.64 -9.93 -5.48
C LEU A 83 6.23 -8.52 -5.57
N ARG A 84 7.40 -8.33 -6.20
CA ARG A 84 7.98 -7.00 -6.40
C ARG A 84 7.10 -6.09 -7.25
N VAL A 85 6.43 -6.64 -8.28
CA VAL A 85 5.46 -5.88 -9.09
C VAL A 85 4.29 -5.42 -8.22
N GLN A 86 3.75 -6.31 -7.38
CA GLN A 86 2.63 -5.98 -6.49
C GLN A 86 3.03 -4.95 -5.43
N SER A 87 4.18 -5.11 -4.77
CA SER A 87 4.70 -4.11 -3.83
C SER A 87 4.84 -2.74 -4.50
N ARG A 88 5.38 -2.68 -5.73
CA ARG A 88 5.50 -1.42 -6.47
C ARG A 88 4.14 -0.80 -6.78
N ALA A 89 3.14 -1.60 -7.14
CA ALA A 89 1.78 -1.13 -7.38
C ALA A 89 1.14 -0.55 -6.10
N LEU A 90 1.34 -1.21 -4.96
CA LEU A 90 0.89 -0.70 -3.65
C LEU A 90 1.59 0.62 -3.29
N THR A 91 2.90 0.72 -3.52
CA THR A 91 3.63 1.97 -3.29
C THR A 91 3.15 3.10 -4.20
N ALA A 92 2.90 2.80 -5.48
CA ALA A 92 2.35 3.74 -6.45
C ALA A 92 0.97 4.24 -6.01
N LYS A 93 0.11 3.32 -5.53
CA LYS A 93 -1.19 3.69 -4.96
C LYS A 93 -1.05 4.60 -3.76
N ARG A 94 -0.08 4.32 -2.89
CA ARG A 94 0.19 5.16 -1.71
C ARG A 94 0.63 6.57 -2.12
N ALA A 95 1.46 6.70 -3.15
CA ALA A 95 1.83 8.00 -3.74
C ALA A 95 0.59 8.76 -4.23
N ASP A 96 -0.35 8.09 -4.91
CA ASP A 96 -1.57 8.74 -5.40
C ASP A 96 -2.47 9.22 -4.26
N VAL A 97 -2.53 8.48 -3.14
CA VAL A 97 -3.31 8.90 -1.96
C VAL A 97 -2.61 10.06 -1.24
N VAL A 98 -1.29 10.02 -1.10
CA VAL A 98 -0.52 11.11 -0.49
C VAL A 98 -0.64 12.39 -1.31
N ALA A 99 -0.55 12.31 -2.64
CA ALA A 99 -0.78 13.45 -3.54
C ALA A 99 -2.17 14.07 -3.38
N LYS A 100 -3.19 13.30 -2.98
CA LYS A 100 -4.52 13.83 -2.67
C LYS A 100 -4.60 14.50 -1.30
N VAL A 101 -3.86 14.00 -0.32
CA VAL A 101 -3.85 14.52 1.05
C VAL A 101 -2.93 15.75 1.19
N ALA A 102 -1.89 15.82 0.36
CA ALA A 102 -0.88 16.87 0.31
C ALA A 102 -0.60 17.24 -1.16
N PRO A 103 -1.54 17.93 -1.84
CA PRO A 103 -1.41 18.28 -3.26
C PRO A 103 -0.22 19.20 -3.54
N GLU A 104 0.26 19.94 -2.54
CA GLU A 104 1.40 20.83 -2.70
C GLU A 104 2.72 20.06 -2.90
N LEU A 105 2.81 18.79 -2.49
CA LEU A 105 4.03 17.98 -2.69
C LEU A 105 4.30 17.71 -4.17
N PRO A 106 3.34 17.21 -4.97
CA PRO A 106 3.46 17.16 -6.43
C PRO A 106 3.73 18.52 -7.08
N GLU A 107 3.16 19.61 -6.56
CA GLU A 107 3.39 20.95 -7.13
C GLU A 107 4.83 21.42 -6.91
N ILE A 108 5.39 21.20 -5.72
CA ILE A 108 6.77 21.57 -5.37
C ILE A 108 7.80 20.67 -6.06
N LEU A 109 7.54 19.36 -6.13
CA LEU A 109 8.49 18.36 -6.64
C LEU A 109 8.32 18.07 -8.14
N GLY A 110 7.21 18.49 -8.74
CA GLY A 110 6.91 18.28 -10.15
C GLY A 110 6.99 16.82 -10.58
N ALA A 111 7.63 16.58 -11.72
CA ALA A 111 7.79 15.26 -12.33
C ALA A 111 8.58 14.27 -11.44
N ASP A 112 9.45 14.78 -10.55
CA ASP A 112 10.28 13.94 -9.68
C ASP A 112 9.51 13.36 -8.50
N TYR A 113 8.32 13.90 -8.18
CA TYR A 113 7.49 13.47 -7.05
C TYR A 113 7.33 11.95 -7.00
N ARG A 114 6.89 11.35 -8.10
CA ARG A 114 6.53 9.93 -8.15
C ARG A 114 7.75 9.05 -7.96
N ALA A 115 8.85 9.34 -8.66
CA ALA A 115 10.09 8.58 -8.55
C ALA A 115 10.70 8.70 -7.14
N ALA A 116 10.69 9.91 -6.56
CA ALA A 116 11.16 10.17 -5.21
C ALA A 116 10.34 9.40 -4.16
N PHE A 117 9.01 9.43 -4.28
CA PHE A 117 8.12 8.74 -3.34
C PHE A 117 8.29 7.21 -3.42
N LEU A 118 8.38 6.63 -4.62
CA LEU A 118 8.62 5.20 -4.80
C LEU A 118 9.96 4.77 -4.17
N GLY A 119 11.00 5.61 -4.28
CA GLY A 119 12.30 5.37 -3.64
C GLY A 119 12.22 5.39 -2.11
N TYR A 120 11.56 6.40 -1.55
CA TYR A 120 11.33 6.54 -0.11
C TYR A 120 10.57 5.35 0.49
N ALA A 121 9.48 4.95 -0.18
CA ALA A 121 8.51 4.02 0.37
C ALA A 121 8.88 2.54 0.16
N ARG A 122 9.90 2.23 -0.65
CA ARG A 122 10.32 0.85 -0.98
C ARG A 122 10.64 -0.02 0.24
N HIS A 123 11.16 0.58 1.30
CA HIS A 123 11.60 -0.11 2.53
C HIS A 123 10.96 0.47 3.79
N ARG A 124 9.88 1.23 3.65
CA ARG A 124 9.22 1.90 4.78
C ARG A 124 7.73 1.58 4.79
N PRO A 125 7.28 0.71 5.72
CA PRO A 125 5.86 0.52 5.97
C PRO A 125 5.26 1.80 6.58
N MET A 126 3.99 2.07 6.27
CA MET A 126 3.27 3.25 6.77
C MET A 126 2.84 3.03 8.23
N SER A 127 3.23 3.91 9.14
CA SER A 127 2.99 3.76 10.60
C SER A 127 2.04 4.81 11.18
N GLY A 128 1.81 5.95 10.50
CA GLY A 128 1.07 7.10 11.05
C GLY A 128 -0.08 7.64 10.18
N GLY A 129 -0.51 6.89 9.17
CA GLY A 129 -1.50 7.32 8.18
C GLY A 129 -0.94 8.32 7.15
N TYR A 130 -1.77 8.71 6.18
CA TYR A 130 -1.30 9.43 4.99
C TYR A 130 -0.77 10.84 5.23
N ARG A 131 -1.30 11.57 6.24
CA ARG A 131 -0.77 12.90 6.60
C ARG A 131 0.63 12.79 7.20
N GLN A 132 0.85 11.82 8.09
CA GLN A 132 2.17 11.58 8.65
C GLN A 132 3.14 11.06 7.59
N ASP A 133 2.70 10.15 6.71
CA ASP A 133 3.52 9.64 5.60
C ASP A 133 4.01 10.79 4.67
N ALA A 134 3.16 11.78 4.43
CA ALA A 134 3.54 13.00 3.68
C ALA A 134 4.62 13.82 4.40
N LEU A 135 4.50 13.98 5.72
CA LEU A 135 5.49 14.69 6.55
C LEU A 135 6.83 13.94 6.61
N ASP A 136 6.78 12.64 6.80
CA ASP A 136 7.96 11.78 6.89
C ASP A 136 8.68 11.70 5.53
N PHE A 137 7.93 11.69 4.43
CA PHE A 137 8.48 11.77 3.08
C PHE A 137 9.21 13.10 2.83
N ALA A 138 8.58 14.23 3.18
CA ALA A 138 9.22 15.53 3.05
C ALA A 138 10.47 15.65 3.92
N ALA A 139 10.41 15.18 5.18
CA ALA A 139 11.57 15.13 6.07
C ALA A 139 12.70 14.27 5.49
N HIS A 140 12.37 13.12 4.90
CA HIS A 140 13.34 12.24 4.25
C HIS A 140 14.05 12.92 3.08
N LEU A 141 13.33 13.64 2.23
CA LEU A 141 13.93 14.38 1.11
C LEU A 141 14.84 15.51 1.59
N LEU A 142 14.37 16.31 2.55
CA LEU A 142 15.16 17.41 3.11
C LEU A 142 16.45 16.90 3.76
N ALA A 143 16.41 15.76 4.47
CA ALA A 143 17.59 15.13 5.06
C ALA A 143 18.62 14.66 4.01
N GLN A 144 18.18 14.37 2.79
CA GLN A 144 19.04 13.99 1.67
C GLN A 144 19.50 15.21 0.83
N GLY A 145 19.15 16.43 1.23
CA GLY A 145 19.40 17.63 0.42
C GLY A 145 18.61 17.62 -0.90
N ARG A 146 17.45 16.95 -0.94
CA ARG A 146 16.55 16.95 -2.10
C ARG A 146 15.31 17.82 -1.82
N PRO A 147 14.69 18.41 -2.84
CA PRO A 147 15.12 18.44 -4.26
C PRO A 147 16.41 19.25 -4.48
N GLN A 148 17.07 19.02 -5.62
CA GLN A 148 18.33 19.67 -5.99
C GLN A 148 18.15 21.16 -6.27
N ASP A 149 16.98 21.55 -6.78
CA ASP A 149 16.59 22.95 -6.92
C ASP A 149 16.46 23.62 -5.54
N PRO A 150 17.24 24.68 -5.26
CA PRO A 150 17.16 25.43 -4.01
C PRO A 150 15.76 26.02 -3.76
N ALA A 151 15.08 26.52 -4.79
CA ALA A 151 13.77 27.16 -4.62
C ALA A 151 12.70 26.15 -4.19
N ALA A 152 12.62 25.00 -4.88
CA ALA A 152 11.75 23.90 -4.47
C ALA A 152 12.10 23.39 -3.06
N ARG A 153 13.38 23.36 -2.67
CA ARG A 153 13.80 22.94 -1.33
C ARG A 153 13.33 23.90 -0.24
N GLU A 154 13.41 25.21 -0.47
CA GLU A 154 12.89 26.23 0.45
C GLU A 154 11.37 26.11 0.61
N GLN A 155 10.65 25.95 -0.50
CA GLN A 155 9.20 25.73 -0.49
C GLN A 155 8.81 24.47 0.28
N LEU A 156 9.51 23.35 0.04
CA LEU A 156 9.30 22.09 0.76
C LEU A 156 9.59 22.25 2.26
N THR A 157 10.64 22.97 2.61
CA THR A 157 11.02 23.25 4.01
C THR A 157 9.93 24.04 4.72
N ARG A 158 9.39 25.09 4.07
CA ARG A 158 8.28 25.88 4.61
C ARG A 158 7.03 25.02 4.78
N TRP A 159 6.63 24.28 3.74
CA TRP A 159 5.47 23.38 3.78
C TRP A 159 5.56 22.38 4.94
N TRP A 160 6.75 21.81 5.18
CA TRP A 160 7.00 20.86 6.25
C TRP A 160 6.87 21.54 7.62
N ARG A 161 7.51 22.70 7.84
CA ARG A 161 7.44 23.43 9.11
C ARG A 161 6.01 23.83 9.48
N ASP A 162 5.23 24.29 8.50
CA ASP A 162 3.85 24.75 8.71
C ASP A 162 2.94 23.61 9.21
N ARG A 163 3.24 22.35 8.85
CA ARG A 163 2.42 21.18 9.18
C ARG A 163 3.02 20.28 10.27
N ALA A 164 4.34 20.28 10.42
CA ALA A 164 5.05 19.55 11.47
C ALA A 164 5.03 20.28 12.82
N GLY A 165 4.58 21.55 12.85
CA GLY A 165 4.43 22.32 14.06
C GLY A 165 3.61 21.60 15.14
N PRO A 166 3.83 21.91 16.45
CA PRO A 166 3.15 21.24 17.54
C PRO A 166 1.64 21.31 17.32
N LYS A 167 0.98 20.15 17.24
CA LYS A 167 -0.47 20.08 17.30
C LYS A 167 -0.89 20.88 18.53
N PRO A 168 -1.61 22.00 18.40
CA PRO A 168 -1.99 22.78 19.57
C PRO A 168 -2.71 21.84 20.53
N PRO A 169 -2.37 21.83 21.83
CA PRO A 169 -3.08 21.00 22.79
C PRO A 169 -4.56 21.34 22.62
N SER A 170 -5.36 20.34 22.25
CA SER A 170 -6.78 20.52 22.05
C SER A 170 -7.33 21.19 23.31
N ALA A 171 -7.75 22.45 23.21
CA ALA A 171 -8.29 23.25 24.30
C ALA A 171 -9.69 22.77 24.73
N ARG A 172 -9.86 21.46 24.95
CA ARG A 172 -11.12 20.80 25.32
C ARG A 172 -10.88 19.59 26.21
N PRO A 173 -10.48 19.85 27.47
CA PRO A 173 -11.25 19.28 28.58
C PRO A 173 -11.82 20.36 29.53
N LEU A 174 -11.22 21.55 29.60
CA LEU A 174 -11.60 22.58 30.59
C LEU A 174 -12.81 23.45 30.16
N ALA A 175 -13.11 23.54 28.87
CA ALA A 175 -14.31 24.21 28.38
C ALA A 175 -15.62 23.49 28.76
N ARG A 176 -15.56 22.20 29.15
CA ARG A 176 -16.72 21.46 29.70
C ARG A 176 -16.90 21.66 31.21
N LEU A 177 -15.83 22.00 31.93
CA LEU A 177 -15.89 22.35 33.36
C LEU A 177 -16.38 23.79 33.60
N ALA A 178 -16.07 24.73 32.71
CA ALA A 178 -16.55 26.12 32.82
C ALA A 178 -18.08 26.28 32.65
N ARG A 179 -18.77 25.29 32.05
CA ARG A 179 -20.26 25.28 31.95
C ARG A 179 -20.98 24.58 33.10
N ALA A 180 -20.26 23.94 34.02
CA ALA A 180 -20.86 23.32 35.20
C ALA A 180 -20.92 24.28 36.41
N VAL A 181 -20.08 25.32 36.46
CA VAL A 181 -20.06 26.28 37.58
C VAL A 181 -21.09 27.42 37.41
N ARG A 182 -21.59 27.67 36.19
CA ARG A 182 -22.59 28.71 35.90
C ARG A 182 -24.06 28.29 36.10
N ARG A 183 -24.30 27.21 36.86
CA ARG A 183 -25.66 26.75 37.20
C ARG A 183 -25.90 26.54 38.71
N VAL A 184 -24.94 26.93 39.55
CA VAL A 184 -25.05 26.79 41.02
C VAL A 184 -25.04 28.15 41.75
N LEU A 185 -24.67 29.25 41.11
CA LEU A 185 -24.62 30.59 41.72
C LEU A 185 -25.67 31.57 41.16
N GLY A 186 -26.89 31.07 40.89
CA GLY A 186 -27.98 31.87 40.30
C GLY A 186 -29.35 31.60 40.90
N ARG A 187 -29.43 31.12 42.15
CA ARG A 187 -30.68 31.08 42.92
C ARG A 187 -30.35 31.08 44.42
N GLY A 188 -30.56 32.22 45.06
CA GLY A 188 -30.31 32.49 46.47
C GLY A 188 -30.37 33.97 46.69
#